data_AF-A0AAD0KRW3-F1
#
_entry.id   AF-A0AAD0KRW3-F1
#
_cell.length_a   1.000
_cell.length_b   1.000
_cell.length_c   1.000
_cell.angle_alpha   90.00
_cell.angle_beta   90.00
_cell.angle_gamma   90.00
#
_symmetry.space_group_name_H-M   'P 1'
#
loop_
_entity.id
_entity.type
_entity.pdbx_description
1 polymer ?
#
loop_
_entity_poly.entity_id
_entity_poly.type
_entity_poly.pdbx_seq_one_letter_code
_entity_poly.pdbx_strand_id
1 'polypeptide(L)'
;MTYGWGSKRGEYRTEYAEDSMRKLAETGSEWIALSFWTWQDTVHSTEIHYDYGYTVTDRDLAHAVQLAKQLGLKVCLKPVVNSRDGIWRARIGFPEEGEVYWAAWFRSYTNFIKHYAELAEELECEMFCIGCEMVGTESRTAEWRQLIQEVTNLYTGPIIYNANHGKEEGIEWLDEVDFIGTSAYYPVASVPGDSYENMLAGWEQQKPRLKSLSERFGKPLVFIEIGCRSAHGCATMPWDFTYTDLPYSEDEQANFYRSALEAFWNEPWFAGYFWWDWSTKLYALEEASIDRGFDIYGKKAEQVLKEYYKQPITK
;
A
#
# COMPACT_ATOMS: atom_id res chain seq x y z
N MET A 1 2.38 -5.83 6.23
CA MET A 1 1.00 -5.33 6.48
C MET A 1 0.96 -3.81 6.27
N THR A 2 -0.12 -3.22 5.79
CA THR A 2 -0.29 -1.76 5.77
C THR A 2 -0.94 -1.30 7.07
N TYR A 3 -0.39 -0.26 7.69
CA TYR A 3 -0.87 0.30 8.95
C TYR A 3 -0.97 1.81 8.85
N GLY A 4 -1.93 2.39 9.57
CA GLY A 4 -2.01 3.84 9.75
C GLY A 4 -3.06 4.55 8.92
N TRP A 5 -3.61 3.86 7.91
CA TRP A 5 -4.57 4.47 7.00
C TRP A 5 -5.78 5.05 7.73
N GLY A 6 -6.15 6.28 7.36
CA GLY A 6 -7.27 7.00 7.98
C GLY A 6 -6.95 7.74 9.29
N SER A 7 -5.74 7.56 9.85
CA SER A 7 -5.34 8.23 11.09
C SER A 7 -5.18 9.73 10.94
N LYS A 8 -5.46 10.42 12.04
CA LYS A 8 -5.41 11.88 12.19
C LYS A 8 -4.39 12.29 13.23
N ARG A 9 -4.20 13.60 13.36
CA ARG A 9 -3.33 14.21 14.36
C ARG A 9 -3.49 13.56 15.73
N GLY A 10 -2.40 13.03 16.27
CA GLY A 10 -2.34 12.45 17.61
C GLY A 10 -2.76 10.99 17.72
N GLU A 11 -3.43 10.40 16.73
CA GLU A 11 -4.02 9.06 16.88
C GLU A 11 -2.95 7.96 17.01
N TYR A 12 -1.79 8.08 16.36
CA TYR A 12 -0.69 7.13 16.53
C TYR A 12 -0.08 7.08 17.93
N ARG A 13 -0.32 8.10 18.77
CA ARG A 13 0.22 8.20 20.13
C ARG A 13 -0.79 7.77 21.20
N THR A 14 -1.86 7.11 20.80
CA THR A 14 -2.91 6.63 21.72
C THR A 14 -2.65 5.18 22.12
N GLU A 15 -3.16 4.78 23.29
CA GLU A 15 -3.00 3.40 23.78
C GLU A 15 -3.62 2.37 22.82
N TYR A 16 -4.74 2.71 22.15
CA TYR A 16 -5.35 1.80 21.18
C TYR A 16 -4.48 1.59 19.93
N ALA A 17 -3.73 2.62 19.51
CA ALA A 17 -2.80 2.50 18.40
C ALA A 17 -1.63 1.59 18.77
N GLU A 18 -1.12 1.72 20.00
CA GLU A 18 -0.04 0.87 20.48
C GLU A 18 -0.46 -0.59 20.61
N ASP A 19 -1.61 -0.85 21.22
CA ASP A 19 -2.21 -2.19 21.31
C ASP A 19 -2.47 -2.79 19.93
N SER A 20 -3.00 -1.99 19.01
CA SER A 20 -3.23 -2.42 17.63
C SER A 20 -1.94 -2.85 16.94
N MET A 21 -0.85 -2.09 17.06
CA MET A 21 0.42 -2.43 16.41
C MET A 21 1.08 -3.67 17.06
N ARG A 22 0.90 -3.89 18.37
CA ARG A 22 1.32 -5.13 19.04
C ARG A 22 0.58 -6.34 18.44
N LYS A 23 -0.74 -6.27 18.30
CA LYS A 23 -1.54 -7.32 17.70
C LYS A 23 -1.19 -7.57 16.22
N LEU A 24 -0.84 -6.51 15.48
CA LEU A 24 -0.29 -6.64 14.13
C LEU A 24 1.00 -7.47 14.16
N ALA A 25 1.96 -7.17 15.04
CA ALA A 25 3.21 -7.93 15.15
C ALA A 25 2.97 -9.41 15.50
N GLU A 26 1.95 -9.71 16.32
CA GLU A 26 1.55 -11.08 16.68
C GLU A 26 1.06 -11.92 15.48
N THR A 27 0.76 -11.30 14.33
CA THR A 27 0.48 -12.03 13.07
C THR A 27 1.71 -12.74 12.51
N GLY A 28 2.91 -12.39 12.97
CA GLY A 28 4.18 -12.80 12.38
C GLY A 28 4.62 -11.90 11.23
N SER A 29 3.94 -10.76 11.01
CA SER A 29 4.40 -9.74 10.06
C SER A 29 5.79 -9.24 10.47
N GLU A 30 6.70 -9.10 9.51
CA GLU A 30 8.04 -8.53 9.72
C GLU A 30 8.15 -7.07 9.28
N TRP A 31 7.15 -6.58 8.53
CA TRP A 31 7.13 -5.26 7.91
C TRP A 31 5.77 -4.59 8.08
N ILE A 32 5.82 -3.27 8.30
CA ILE A 32 4.68 -2.38 8.07
C ILE A 32 4.96 -1.41 6.92
N ALA A 33 3.94 -1.17 6.08
CA ALA A 33 3.87 0.04 5.29
C ALA A 33 3.10 1.05 6.14
N LEU A 34 3.80 2.02 6.72
CA LEU A 34 3.16 3.09 7.47
C LEU A 34 2.59 4.09 6.46
N SER A 35 1.31 3.89 6.13
CA SER A 35 0.62 4.71 5.14
C SER A 35 -0.19 5.80 5.81
N PHE A 36 0.02 7.03 5.37
CA PHE A 36 -0.68 8.21 5.84
C PHE A 36 -0.85 9.16 4.65
N TRP A 37 -1.76 10.11 4.80
CA TRP A 37 -2.11 10.97 3.70
C TRP A 37 -2.08 12.46 4.07
N THR A 38 -1.91 13.27 3.04
CA THR A 38 -2.17 14.71 3.06
C THR A 38 -3.10 15.09 1.90
N TRP A 39 -3.40 16.38 1.74
CA TRP A 39 -4.39 16.85 0.78
C TRP A 39 -3.83 17.74 -0.33
N GLN A 40 -4.47 17.64 -1.49
CA GLN A 40 -4.70 18.76 -2.40
C GLN A 40 -6.22 19.03 -2.49
N ASP A 41 -6.63 20.22 -2.92
CA ASP A 41 -8.05 20.59 -2.89
C ASP A 41 -8.89 19.82 -3.92
N THR A 42 -8.40 19.73 -5.14
CA THR A 42 -9.00 18.96 -6.24
C THR A 42 -7.92 18.19 -7.00
N VAL A 43 -8.30 17.24 -7.86
CA VAL A 43 -7.35 16.53 -8.73
C VAL A 43 -6.63 17.43 -9.76
N HIS A 44 -7.08 18.68 -9.92
CA HIS A 44 -6.46 19.69 -10.77
C HIS A 44 -5.79 20.83 -9.98
N SER A 45 -5.67 20.69 -8.67
CA SER A 45 -4.92 21.62 -7.83
C SER A 45 -3.43 21.31 -7.90
N THR A 46 -2.58 22.34 -7.90
CA THR A 46 -1.12 22.20 -8.03
C THR A 46 -0.39 22.23 -6.69
N GLU A 47 -1.10 22.49 -5.60
CA GLU A 47 -0.50 22.66 -4.28
C GLU A 47 -0.95 21.54 -3.34
N ILE A 48 0.01 20.99 -2.62
CA ILE A 48 -0.17 19.94 -1.62
C ILE A 48 0.13 20.56 -0.27
N HIS A 49 -0.86 20.54 0.62
CA HIS A 49 -0.80 21.26 1.87
C HIS A 49 -0.97 20.34 3.05
N TYR A 50 -0.24 20.64 4.12
CA TYR A 50 -0.47 20.02 5.41
C TYR A 50 -1.61 20.70 6.13
N ASP A 51 -2.49 19.91 6.74
CA ASP A 51 -3.51 20.43 7.64
C ASP A 51 -3.04 20.21 9.07
N TYR A 52 -2.32 21.20 9.63
CA TYR A 52 -1.73 21.08 10.97
C TYR A 52 -2.75 20.74 12.07
N GLY A 53 -4.05 21.00 11.87
CA GLY A 53 -5.10 20.64 12.81
C GLY A 53 -5.65 19.22 12.63
N TYR A 54 -5.42 18.60 11.47
CA TYR A 54 -6.10 17.37 11.06
C TYR A 54 -5.14 16.23 10.70
N THR A 55 -4.17 16.46 9.82
CA THR A 55 -3.26 15.39 9.36
C THR A 55 -2.40 14.92 10.53
N VAL A 56 -1.94 13.66 10.49
CA VAL A 56 -0.90 13.17 11.40
C VAL A 56 0.27 14.14 11.41
N THR A 57 1.12 14.15 12.44
CA THR A 57 2.33 14.98 12.49
C THR A 57 3.58 14.14 12.30
N ASP A 58 4.71 14.76 11.99
CA ASP A 58 6.01 14.06 12.01
C ASP A 58 6.29 13.41 13.36
N ARG A 59 5.81 14.02 14.46
CA ARG A 59 5.89 13.47 15.81
C ARG A 59 4.94 12.27 16.04
N ASP A 60 3.84 12.18 15.29
CA ASP A 60 2.99 10.98 15.27
C ASP A 60 3.68 9.86 14.48
N LEU A 61 4.25 10.20 13.32
CA LEU A 61 4.98 9.24 12.47
C LEU A 61 6.21 8.69 13.19
N ALA A 62 7.03 9.54 13.82
CA ALA A 62 8.17 9.13 14.61
C ALA A 62 7.78 8.17 15.75
N HIS A 63 6.66 8.42 16.43
CA HIS A 63 6.15 7.53 17.47
C HIS A 63 5.77 6.15 16.89
N ALA A 64 5.02 6.13 15.79
CA ALA A 64 4.62 4.88 15.13
C ALA A 64 5.83 4.08 14.62
N VAL A 65 6.81 4.74 13.99
CA VAL A 65 8.05 4.08 13.53
C VAL A 65 8.85 3.51 14.70
N GLN A 66 9.04 4.29 15.77
CA GLN A 66 9.75 3.82 16.95
C GLN A 66 9.06 2.62 17.60
N LEU A 67 7.74 2.65 17.73
CA LEU A 67 6.99 1.52 18.25
C LEU A 67 7.13 0.29 17.36
N ALA A 68 6.99 0.44 16.04
CA ALA A 68 7.13 -0.66 15.09
C ALA A 68 8.50 -1.34 15.24
N LYS A 69 9.56 -0.55 15.29
CA LYS A 69 10.93 -1.04 15.49
C LYS A 69 11.14 -1.71 16.85
N GLN A 70 10.55 -1.18 17.92
CA GLN A 70 10.58 -1.83 19.25
C GLN A 70 9.89 -3.20 19.25
N LEU A 71 8.91 -3.40 18.37
CA LEU A 71 8.23 -4.68 18.15
C LEU A 71 8.96 -5.58 17.15
N GLY A 72 10.13 -5.17 16.65
CA GLY A 72 10.92 -5.93 15.68
C GLY A 72 10.44 -5.81 14.23
N LEU A 73 9.52 -4.88 13.94
CA LEU A 73 9.02 -4.61 12.60
C LEU A 73 9.94 -3.64 11.86
N LYS A 74 10.15 -3.92 10.58
CA LYS A 74 10.73 -2.96 9.62
C LYS A 74 9.64 -2.06 9.05
N VAL A 75 10.01 -0.87 8.59
CA VAL A 75 9.08 0.17 8.18
C VAL A 75 9.36 0.61 6.75
N CYS A 76 8.35 0.47 5.89
CA CYS A 76 8.22 1.23 4.65
C CYS A 76 7.39 2.49 4.94
N LEU A 77 8.00 3.68 4.89
CA LEU A 77 7.26 4.92 5.07
C LEU A 77 6.55 5.29 3.76
N LYS A 78 5.22 5.42 3.79
CA LYS A 78 4.38 5.56 2.59
C LYS A 78 3.48 6.81 2.65
N PRO A 79 4.03 8.00 2.36
CA PRO A 79 3.23 9.22 2.19
C PRO A 79 2.31 9.11 0.96
N VAL A 80 1.05 9.54 1.12
CA VAL A 80 0.04 9.54 0.05
C VAL A 80 -0.61 10.92 -0.07
N VAL A 81 -0.98 11.32 -1.29
CA VAL A 81 -1.81 12.49 -1.52
C VAL A 81 -3.24 12.06 -1.86
N ASN A 82 -4.22 12.64 -1.16
CA ASN A 82 -5.63 12.51 -1.48
C ASN A 82 -6.19 13.87 -1.95
N SER A 83 -7.33 13.83 -2.63
CA SER A 83 -8.04 15.02 -3.09
C SER A 83 -9.28 15.29 -2.22
N ARG A 84 -9.49 16.52 -1.77
CA ARG A 84 -10.63 16.88 -0.90
C ARG A 84 -11.98 16.77 -1.61
N ASP A 85 -12.00 16.85 -2.93
CA ASP A 85 -13.18 16.59 -3.77
C ASP A 85 -13.60 15.10 -3.81
N GLY A 86 -12.83 14.20 -3.16
CA GLY A 86 -13.13 12.77 -3.08
C GLY A 86 -12.79 11.97 -4.34
N ILE A 87 -12.23 12.61 -5.37
CA ILE A 87 -11.81 11.92 -6.59
C ILE A 87 -10.47 11.21 -6.34
N TRP A 88 -10.38 9.97 -6.80
CA TRP A 88 -9.18 9.15 -6.66
C TRP A 88 -7.95 9.80 -7.30
N ARG A 89 -6.81 9.74 -6.61
CA ARG A 89 -5.54 10.38 -6.98
C ARG A 89 -5.00 9.95 -8.35
N ALA A 90 -5.39 8.79 -8.86
CA ALA A 90 -5.07 8.38 -10.23
C ALA A 90 -5.61 9.33 -11.30
N ARG A 91 -6.57 10.20 -10.95
CA ARG A 91 -7.12 11.25 -11.82
C ARG A 91 -6.42 12.59 -11.70
N ILE A 92 -5.40 12.70 -10.85
CA ILE A 92 -4.53 13.89 -10.82
C ILE A 92 -3.89 14.04 -12.20
N GLY A 93 -4.08 15.21 -12.79
CA GLY A 93 -3.55 15.50 -14.10
C GLY A 93 -4.00 16.84 -14.64
N PHE A 94 -3.26 17.30 -15.65
CA PHE A 94 -3.43 18.59 -16.31
C PHE A 94 -3.38 18.38 -17.83
N PRO A 95 -3.90 19.32 -18.63
CA PRO A 95 -3.73 19.27 -20.09
C PRO A 95 -2.25 19.10 -20.47
N GLU A 96 -1.97 18.40 -21.57
CA GLU A 96 -0.59 18.13 -22.02
C GLU A 96 0.16 19.44 -22.34
N GLU A 97 -0.53 20.39 -22.97
CA GLU A 97 -0.06 21.76 -23.19
C GLU A 97 0.07 22.61 -21.90
N GLY A 98 -0.39 22.09 -20.76
CA GLY A 98 -0.44 22.74 -19.46
C GLY A 98 0.86 22.65 -18.66
N GLU A 99 2.02 22.80 -19.30
CA GLU A 99 3.36 22.62 -18.70
C GLU A 99 3.59 23.44 -17.42
N VAL A 100 2.99 24.65 -17.33
CA VAL A 100 3.07 25.48 -16.12
C VAL A 100 2.39 24.82 -14.92
N TYR A 101 1.30 24.09 -15.13
CA TYR A 101 0.58 23.37 -14.09
C TYR A 101 1.32 22.09 -13.68
N TRP A 102 1.86 21.35 -14.65
CA TRP A 102 2.73 20.21 -14.40
C TRP A 102 3.94 20.60 -13.56
N ALA A 103 4.66 21.64 -13.96
CA ALA A 103 5.82 22.15 -13.23
C ALA A 103 5.44 22.64 -11.81
N ALA A 104 4.27 23.27 -11.65
CA ALA A 104 3.79 23.71 -10.34
C ALA A 104 3.45 22.52 -9.43
N TRP A 105 2.71 21.54 -9.95
CA TRP A 105 2.32 20.35 -9.19
C TRP A 105 3.53 19.48 -8.83
N PHE A 106 4.43 19.18 -9.77
CA PHE A 106 5.63 18.41 -9.47
C PHE A 106 6.54 19.13 -8.48
N ARG A 107 6.67 20.47 -8.54
CA ARG A 107 7.38 21.21 -7.50
C ARG A 107 6.76 20.99 -6.11
N SER A 108 5.43 21.05 -6.00
CA SER A 108 4.75 20.80 -4.72
C SER A 108 4.88 19.35 -4.26
N TYR A 109 4.73 18.38 -5.18
CA TYR A 109 4.83 16.96 -4.91
C TYR A 109 6.24 16.54 -4.53
N THR A 110 7.26 17.04 -5.23
CA THR A 110 8.66 16.84 -4.87
C THR A 110 8.95 17.40 -3.47
N ASN A 111 8.49 18.61 -3.12
CA ASN A 111 8.69 19.14 -1.77
C ASN A 111 8.01 18.27 -0.69
N PHE A 112 6.79 17.80 -0.96
CA PHE A 112 6.06 16.87 -0.09
C PHE A 112 6.84 15.56 0.12
N ILE A 113 7.33 14.95 -0.95
CA ILE A 113 8.08 13.69 -0.86
C ILE A 113 9.45 13.90 -0.22
N LYS A 114 10.17 15.00 -0.51
CA LYS A 114 11.47 15.31 0.10
C LYS A 114 11.39 15.45 1.62
N HIS A 115 10.38 16.14 2.14
CA HIS A 115 10.13 16.24 3.59
C HIS A 115 10.05 14.86 4.24
N TYR A 116 9.32 13.93 3.61
CA TYR A 116 9.18 12.57 4.15
C TYR A 116 10.38 11.67 3.85
N ALA A 117 11.18 11.96 2.83
CA ALA A 117 12.46 11.28 2.61
C ALA A 117 13.47 11.63 3.71
N GLU A 118 13.57 12.92 4.07
CA GLU A 118 14.38 13.39 5.22
C GLU A 118 13.92 12.71 6.51
N LEU A 119 12.61 12.69 6.77
CA LEU A 119 12.06 12.01 7.95
C LEU A 119 12.30 10.48 7.92
N ALA A 120 12.22 9.84 6.75
CA ALA A 120 12.51 8.42 6.61
C ALA A 120 13.98 8.12 6.92
N GLU A 121 14.92 8.97 6.49
CA GLU A 121 16.35 8.87 6.80
C GLU A 121 16.59 9.07 8.31
N GLU A 122 16.05 10.13 8.90
CA GLU A 122 16.20 10.44 10.33
C GLU A 122 15.65 9.34 11.24
N LEU A 123 14.56 8.68 10.83
CA LEU A 123 13.94 7.58 11.55
C LEU A 123 14.50 6.21 11.13
N GLU A 124 15.49 6.18 10.24
CA GLU A 124 16.14 4.99 9.70
C GLU A 124 15.14 3.97 9.11
N CYS A 125 14.08 4.44 8.44
CA CYS A 125 13.09 3.54 7.82
C CYS A 125 13.76 2.66 6.77
N GLU A 126 13.40 1.38 6.74
CA GLU A 126 14.03 0.37 5.89
C GLU A 126 13.58 0.44 4.42
N MET A 127 12.53 1.20 4.11
CA MET A 127 12.09 1.47 2.74
C MET A 127 11.29 2.79 2.68
N PHE A 128 11.31 3.46 1.52
CA PHE A 128 10.51 4.66 1.30
C PHE A 128 9.70 4.58 0.01
N CYS A 129 8.39 4.83 0.11
CA CYS A 129 7.48 4.82 -1.04
C CYS A 129 7.21 6.23 -1.56
N ILE A 130 7.60 6.50 -2.81
CA ILE A 130 7.58 7.85 -3.40
C ILE A 130 6.25 8.21 -4.09
N GLY A 131 5.31 7.29 -4.16
CA GLY A 131 4.00 7.53 -4.75
C GLY A 131 3.12 6.29 -4.77
N CYS A 132 1.81 6.53 -4.83
CA CYS A 132 0.78 5.50 -4.81
C CYS A 132 -0.26 5.79 -5.89
N GLU A 133 -0.39 4.92 -6.89
CA GLU A 133 -1.44 4.92 -7.91
C GLU A 133 -1.59 6.25 -8.66
N MET A 134 -0.48 6.91 -8.97
CA MET A 134 -0.46 8.25 -9.57
C MET A 134 -0.63 8.19 -11.10
N VAL A 135 -1.57 7.38 -11.58
CA VAL A 135 -1.73 6.96 -12.99
C VAL A 135 -1.69 8.13 -13.98
N GLY A 136 -2.39 9.23 -13.69
CA GLY A 136 -2.42 10.41 -14.56
C GLY A 136 -1.09 11.15 -14.69
N THR A 137 -0.11 10.87 -13.82
CA THR A 137 1.20 11.51 -13.76
C THR A 137 2.33 10.59 -14.25
N GLU A 138 2.10 9.28 -14.38
CA GLU A 138 3.14 8.28 -14.60
C GLU A 138 3.88 8.45 -15.94
N SER A 139 3.24 9.06 -16.95
CA SER A 139 3.86 9.39 -18.25
C SER A 139 4.80 10.60 -18.21
N ARG A 140 4.83 11.36 -17.10
CA ARG A 140 5.74 12.50 -16.88
C ARG A 140 7.11 11.99 -16.42
N THR A 141 7.75 11.23 -17.32
CA THR A 141 8.97 10.46 -17.05
C THR A 141 10.12 11.34 -16.55
N ALA A 142 10.32 12.53 -17.13
CA ALA A 142 11.42 13.41 -16.76
C ALA A 142 11.27 13.92 -15.31
N GLU A 143 10.05 14.29 -14.92
CA GLU A 143 9.75 14.82 -13.60
C GLU A 143 9.81 13.74 -12.51
N TRP A 144 9.33 12.53 -12.80
CA TRP A 144 9.49 11.40 -11.89
C TRP A 144 10.96 11.02 -11.67
N ARG A 145 11.77 10.98 -12.73
CA ARG A 145 13.22 10.74 -12.61
C ARG A 145 13.91 11.84 -11.81
N GLN A 146 13.54 13.11 -12.04
CA GLN A 146 14.06 14.22 -11.25
C GLN A 146 13.67 14.09 -9.77
N LEU A 147 12.43 13.73 -9.46
CA LEU A 147 11.99 13.49 -8.08
C LEU A 147 12.80 12.37 -7.43
N ILE A 148 13.02 11.24 -8.12
CA ILE A 148 13.82 10.13 -7.59
C ILE A 148 15.24 10.59 -7.28
N GLN A 149 15.85 11.39 -8.18
CA GLN A 149 17.19 11.96 -7.94
C GLN A 149 17.22 12.89 -6.71
N GLU A 150 16.19 13.69 -6.49
CA GLU A 150 16.09 14.54 -5.29
C GLU A 150 15.95 13.70 -4.02
N VAL A 151 15.20 12.59 -4.08
CA VAL A 151 15.02 11.67 -2.95
C VAL A 151 16.31 10.92 -2.62
N THR A 152 17.06 10.43 -3.61
CA THR A 152 18.33 9.70 -3.38
C THR A 152 19.43 10.57 -2.76
N ASN A 153 19.32 11.90 -2.85
CA ASN A 153 20.20 12.82 -2.14
C ASN A 153 19.86 12.98 -0.64
N LEU A 154 18.66 12.57 -0.22
CA LEU A 154 18.13 12.76 1.14
C LEU A 154 17.93 11.46 1.90
N TYR A 155 17.66 10.36 1.21
CA TYR A 155 17.38 9.05 1.77
C TYR A 155 18.27 8.00 1.14
N THR A 156 18.94 7.20 1.98
CA THR A 156 19.96 6.23 1.56
C THR A 156 19.45 4.80 1.45
N GLY A 157 18.24 4.53 1.95
CA GLY A 157 17.60 3.22 1.86
C GLY A 157 16.89 2.99 0.53
N PRO A 158 16.25 1.82 0.36
CA PRO A 158 15.61 1.44 -0.89
C PRO A 158 14.33 2.22 -1.18
N ILE A 159 14.17 2.63 -2.43
CA ILE A 159 13.00 3.36 -2.94
C ILE A 159 12.05 2.39 -3.65
N ILE A 160 10.75 2.56 -3.40
CA ILE A 160 9.67 1.83 -4.08
C ILE A 160 8.63 2.81 -4.64
N TYR A 161 8.08 2.50 -5.81
CA TYR A 161 6.88 3.17 -6.33
C TYR A 161 5.70 2.19 -6.38
N ASN A 162 4.54 2.61 -5.89
CA ASN A 162 3.32 1.80 -5.87
C ASN A 162 2.46 2.12 -7.10
N ALA A 163 2.56 1.34 -8.17
CA ALA A 163 1.68 1.44 -9.33
C ALA A 163 0.29 0.85 -9.05
N ASN A 164 -0.73 1.25 -9.80
CA ASN A 164 -2.04 0.58 -9.75
C ASN A 164 -2.00 -0.73 -10.56
N HIS A 165 -2.75 -1.75 -10.15
CA HIS A 165 -2.88 -3.00 -10.92
C HIS A 165 -3.24 -2.74 -12.40
N GLY A 166 -2.54 -3.41 -13.31
CA GLY A 166 -2.74 -3.29 -14.75
C GLY A 166 -2.21 -1.99 -15.38
N LYS A 167 -1.49 -1.15 -14.63
CA LYS A 167 -0.84 0.07 -15.13
C LYS A 167 0.69 0.00 -15.15
N GLU A 168 1.25 -1.02 -14.53
CA GLU A 168 2.67 -1.11 -14.25
C GLU A 168 3.55 -1.11 -15.52
N GLU A 169 3.09 -1.74 -16.60
CA GLU A 169 3.85 -1.85 -17.86
C GLU A 169 4.04 -0.51 -18.60
N GLY A 170 3.19 0.48 -18.29
CA GLY A 170 3.22 1.80 -18.91
C GLY A 170 4.21 2.78 -18.26
N ILE A 171 4.89 2.37 -17.19
CA ILE A 171 5.78 3.22 -16.41
C ILE A 171 7.23 2.99 -16.87
N GLU A 172 7.79 3.95 -17.60
CA GLU A 172 9.12 3.79 -18.23
C GLU A 172 10.30 4.02 -17.28
N TRP A 173 10.07 4.58 -16.09
CA TRP A 173 11.10 4.98 -15.13
C TRP A 173 11.24 4.03 -13.94
N LEU A 174 10.61 2.85 -13.98
CA LEU A 174 10.74 1.82 -12.94
C LEU A 174 12.17 1.26 -12.82
N ASP A 175 13.07 1.52 -13.78
CA ASP A 175 14.50 1.20 -13.67
C ASP A 175 15.22 2.00 -12.56
N GLU A 176 14.70 3.16 -12.18
CA GLU A 176 15.31 4.09 -11.20
C GLU A 176 14.92 3.79 -9.74
N VAL A 177 13.97 2.89 -9.51
CA VAL A 177 13.59 2.43 -8.16
C VAL A 177 14.25 1.11 -7.81
N ASP A 178 14.34 0.77 -6.53
CA ASP A 178 14.94 -0.49 -6.07
C ASP A 178 13.94 -1.64 -6.10
N PHE A 179 12.66 -1.33 -5.86
CA PHE A 179 11.55 -2.28 -5.91
C PHE A 179 10.41 -1.75 -6.76
N ILE A 180 9.80 -2.65 -7.54
CA ILE A 180 8.56 -2.36 -8.25
C ILE A 180 7.41 -2.69 -7.31
N GLY A 181 6.67 -1.68 -6.88
CA GLY A 181 5.46 -1.85 -6.10
C GLY A 181 4.20 -1.86 -6.96
N THR A 182 3.23 -2.70 -6.61
CA THR A 182 1.87 -2.64 -7.17
C THR A 182 0.80 -2.77 -6.09
N SER A 183 -0.28 -1.99 -6.24
CA SER A 183 -1.57 -2.23 -5.61
C SER A 183 -2.26 -3.39 -6.33
N ALA A 184 -1.92 -4.62 -5.96
CA ALA A 184 -2.29 -5.88 -6.63
C ALA A 184 -3.74 -6.33 -6.35
N TYR A 185 -4.71 -5.45 -6.52
CA TYR A 185 -6.13 -5.79 -6.43
C TYR A 185 -6.65 -6.41 -7.74
N TYR A 186 -6.03 -7.51 -8.18
CA TYR A 186 -6.47 -8.22 -9.39
C TYR A 186 -7.78 -8.98 -9.15
N PRO A 187 -8.79 -8.90 -10.04
CA PRO A 187 -9.91 -9.83 -10.02
C PRO A 187 -9.38 -11.26 -10.22
N VAL A 188 -9.50 -12.09 -9.18
CA VAL A 188 -9.07 -13.50 -9.24
C VAL A 188 -10.22 -14.48 -9.13
N ALA A 189 -11.39 -14.01 -8.69
CA ALA A 189 -12.65 -14.73 -8.81
C ALA A 189 -13.40 -14.32 -10.08
N SER A 190 -14.10 -15.26 -10.71
CA SER A 190 -14.97 -14.98 -11.87
C SER A 190 -16.43 -14.77 -11.47
N VAL A 191 -16.83 -15.30 -10.31
CA VAL A 191 -18.19 -15.18 -9.76
C VAL A 191 -18.13 -14.91 -8.24
N PRO A 192 -19.17 -14.33 -7.64
CA PRO A 192 -19.21 -14.16 -6.19
C PRO A 192 -19.13 -15.49 -5.42
N GLY A 193 -18.34 -15.53 -4.34
CA GLY A 193 -18.16 -16.74 -3.53
C GLY A 193 -17.34 -17.85 -4.22
N ASP A 194 -16.49 -17.50 -5.18
CA ASP A 194 -15.67 -18.44 -5.93
C ASP A 194 -14.76 -19.28 -5.02
N SER A 195 -14.32 -20.45 -5.52
CA SER A 195 -13.49 -21.35 -4.72
C SER A 195 -12.04 -20.88 -4.61
N TYR A 196 -11.35 -21.40 -3.61
CA TYR A 196 -9.91 -21.25 -3.44
C TYR A 196 -9.12 -21.58 -4.72
N GLU A 197 -9.44 -22.71 -5.36
CA GLU A 197 -8.75 -23.20 -6.56
C GLU A 197 -8.94 -22.26 -7.75
N ASN A 198 -10.12 -21.65 -7.89
CA ASN A 198 -10.40 -20.69 -8.94
C ASN A 198 -9.64 -19.37 -8.71
N MET A 199 -9.57 -18.90 -7.46
CA MET A 199 -8.76 -17.72 -7.12
C MET A 199 -7.26 -17.97 -7.38
N LEU A 200 -6.75 -19.15 -7.02
CA LEU A 200 -5.38 -19.55 -7.32
C LEU A 200 -5.12 -19.54 -8.83
N ALA A 201 -6.01 -20.12 -9.62
CA ALA A 201 -5.92 -20.07 -11.08
C ALA A 201 -5.95 -18.62 -11.63
N GLY A 202 -6.74 -17.74 -11.01
CA GLY A 202 -6.76 -16.31 -11.33
C GLY A 202 -5.41 -15.62 -11.10
N TRP A 203 -4.75 -15.91 -9.98
CA TRP A 203 -3.39 -15.43 -9.71
C TRP A 203 -2.36 -15.97 -10.69
N GLU A 204 -2.43 -17.26 -11.02
CA GLU A 204 -1.53 -17.88 -12.00
C GLU A 204 -1.67 -17.28 -13.41
N GLN A 205 -2.83 -16.71 -13.75
CA GLN A 205 -3.00 -15.96 -15.00
C GLN A 205 -2.31 -14.59 -14.97
N GLN A 206 -2.28 -13.90 -13.82
CA GLN A 206 -1.60 -12.60 -13.68
C GLN A 206 -0.08 -12.74 -13.56
N LYS A 207 0.38 -13.85 -12.96
CA LYS A 207 1.78 -14.10 -12.60
C LYS A 207 2.77 -13.90 -13.77
N PRO A 208 2.54 -14.42 -15.00
CA PRO A 208 3.49 -14.24 -16.11
C PRO A 208 3.76 -12.77 -16.43
N ARG A 209 2.72 -11.92 -16.43
CA ARG A 209 2.88 -10.48 -16.68
C ARG A 209 3.72 -9.81 -15.61
N LEU A 210 3.44 -10.11 -14.34
CA LEU A 210 4.17 -9.56 -13.20
C LEU A 210 5.65 -10.00 -13.18
N LYS A 211 5.90 -11.27 -13.52
CA LYS A 211 7.25 -11.81 -13.68
C LYS A 211 8.00 -11.10 -14.80
N SER A 212 7.39 -10.97 -15.98
CA SER A 212 8.01 -10.28 -17.12
C SER A 212 8.31 -8.81 -16.81
N LEU A 213 7.49 -8.14 -16.00
CA LEU A 213 7.76 -6.78 -15.53
C LEU A 213 9.02 -6.74 -14.64
N SER A 214 9.10 -7.63 -13.65
CA SER A 214 10.28 -7.75 -12.78
C SER A 214 11.56 -8.03 -13.58
N GLU A 215 11.49 -8.96 -14.54
CA GLU A 215 12.61 -9.31 -15.43
C GLU A 215 13.00 -8.17 -16.37
N ARG A 216 12.03 -7.42 -16.92
CA ARG A 216 12.27 -6.29 -17.83
C ARG A 216 13.15 -5.22 -17.20
N PHE A 217 12.89 -4.89 -15.94
CA PHE A 217 13.62 -3.83 -15.21
C PHE A 217 14.75 -4.39 -14.34
N GLY A 218 14.81 -5.71 -14.14
CA GLY A 218 15.78 -6.35 -13.23
C GLY A 218 15.55 -5.98 -11.76
N LYS A 219 14.30 -5.69 -11.37
CA LYS A 219 13.94 -5.25 -10.01
C LYS A 219 12.95 -6.23 -9.38
N PRO A 220 13.08 -6.58 -8.09
CA PRO A 220 12.10 -7.40 -7.41
C PRO A 220 10.74 -6.71 -7.34
N LEU A 221 9.67 -7.51 -7.41
CA LEU A 221 8.30 -7.01 -7.33
C LEU A 221 7.73 -7.21 -5.93
N VAL A 222 7.01 -6.20 -5.43
CA VAL A 222 6.32 -6.20 -4.13
C VAL A 222 4.85 -5.87 -4.34
N PHE A 223 3.96 -6.64 -3.73
CA PHE A 223 2.57 -6.22 -3.58
C PHE A 223 2.47 -5.26 -2.40
N ILE A 224 2.69 -3.97 -2.66
CA ILE A 224 2.72 -2.91 -1.63
C ILE A 224 1.32 -2.44 -1.22
N GLU A 225 0.29 -2.84 -1.97
CA GLU A 225 -1.06 -3.05 -1.44
C GLU A 225 -1.64 -4.32 -2.05
N ILE A 226 -2.33 -5.11 -1.23
CA ILE A 226 -3.12 -6.27 -1.68
C ILE A 226 -4.09 -6.63 -0.57
N GLY A 227 -5.34 -6.91 -0.90
CA GLY A 227 -6.33 -7.26 0.10
C GLY A 227 -7.66 -7.59 -0.53
N CYS A 228 -8.55 -8.15 0.28
CA CYS A 228 -9.92 -8.40 -0.08
C CYS A 228 -10.77 -8.18 1.17
N ARG A 229 -11.95 -7.58 1.03
CA ARG A 229 -12.87 -7.41 2.16
C ARG A 229 -13.51 -8.74 2.55
N SER A 230 -13.87 -8.89 3.83
CA SER A 230 -14.64 -10.03 4.35
C SER A 230 -16.13 -9.95 3.97
N ALA A 231 -16.40 -9.81 2.68
CA ALA A 231 -17.74 -9.70 2.13
C ALA A 231 -17.87 -10.49 0.82
N HIS A 232 -19.05 -11.05 0.60
CA HIS A 232 -19.34 -11.97 -0.50
C HIS A 232 -19.24 -11.27 -1.85
N GLY A 233 -18.41 -11.80 -2.74
CA GLY A 233 -18.12 -11.30 -4.08
C GLY A 233 -16.94 -10.35 -4.18
N CYS A 234 -16.31 -9.97 -3.07
CA CYS A 234 -15.20 -9.02 -3.11
C CYS A 234 -13.96 -9.55 -3.85
N ALA A 235 -13.77 -10.87 -4.00
CA ALA A 235 -12.65 -11.40 -4.79
C ALA A 235 -12.77 -11.13 -6.31
N THR A 236 -13.96 -10.73 -6.78
CA THR A 236 -14.20 -10.32 -8.18
C THR A 236 -13.85 -8.84 -8.43
N MET A 237 -13.71 -8.06 -7.35
CA MET A 237 -13.45 -6.62 -7.36
C MET A 237 -12.70 -6.19 -6.09
N PRO A 238 -11.51 -6.74 -5.81
CA PRO A 238 -10.88 -6.62 -4.49
C PRO A 238 -10.45 -5.19 -4.12
N TRP A 239 -10.39 -4.27 -5.08
CA TRP A 239 -10.15 -2.85 -4.82
C TRP A 239 -11.38 -2.11 -4.26
N ASP A 240 -12.58 -2.66 -4.44
CA ASP A 240 -13.79 -1.94 -4.13
C ASP A 240 -14.00 -1.83 -2.61
N PHE A 241 -14.06 -0.59 -2.14
CA PHE A 241 -14.45 -0.21 -0.79
C PHE A 241 -15.78 0.54 -0.75
N THR A 242 -16.46 0.71 -1.90
CA THR A 242 -17.65 1.58 -2.00
C THR A 242 -18.96 0.83 -1.76
N TYR A 243 -19.04 -0.45 -2.14
CA TYR A 243 -20.23 -1.27 -1.88
C TYR A 243 -20.16 -1.91 -0.49
N THR A 244 -20.70 -1.22 0.52
CA THR A 244 -20.60 -1.63 1.93
C THR A 244 -21.68 -2.62 2.39
N ASP A 245 -22.73 -2.83 1.59
CA ASP A 245 -23.91 -3.61 1.99
C ASP A 245 -23.89 -5.08 1.56
N LEU A 246 -22.75 -5.56 1.06
CA LEU A 246 -22.57 -6.97 0.71
C LEU A 246 -22.68 -7.88 1.96
N PRO A 247 -23.17 -9.13 1.81
CA PRO A 247 -23.19 -10.10 2.91
C PRO A 247 -21.78 -10.40 3.44
N TYR A 248 -21.64 -10.60 4.75
CA TYR A 248 -20.36 -11.00 5.35
C TYR A 248 -19.88 -12.36 4.80
N SER A 249 -18.58 -12.47 4.53
CA SER A 249 -17.92 -13.70 4.07
C SER A 249 -16.42 -13.68 4.40
N GLU A 250 -16.03 -14.16 5.59
CA GLU A 250 -14.61 -14.31 5.93
C GLU A 250 -13.94 -15.49 5.20
N ASP A 251 -14.70 -16.49 4.75
CA ASP A 251 -14.15 -17.61 3.98
C ASP A 251 -13.63 -17.14 2.62
N GLU A 252 -14.34 -16.20 1.98
CA GLU A 252 -13.89 -15.61 0.70
C GLU A 252 -12.61 -14.79 0.90
N GLN A 253 -12.53 -14.00 1.97
CA GLN A 253 -11.30 -13.28 2.33
C GLN A 253 -10.15 -14.25 2.62
N ALA A 254 -10.38 -15.30 3.39
CA ALA A 254 -9.34 -16.29 3.70
C ALA A 254 -8.85 -17.04 2.46
N ASN A 255 -9.75 -17.39 1.53
CA ASN A 255 -9.40 -18.02 0.26
C ASN A 255 -8.57 -17.10 -0.64
N PHE A 256 -8.90 -15.81 -0.67
CA PHE A 256 -8.11 -14.81 -1.40
C PHE A 256 -6.68 -14.70 -0.85
N TYR A 257 -6.54 -14.61 0.46
CA TYR A 257 -5.23 -14.54 1.12
C TYR A 257 -4.41 -15.81 0.86
N ARG A 258 -5.02 -16.99 1.06
CA ARG A 258 -4.34 -18.27 0.85
C ARG A 258 -3.88 -18.45 -0.59
N SER A 259 -4.72 -18.09 -1.56
CA SER A 259 -4.41 -18.30 -2.99
C SER A 259 -3.32 -17.36 -3.47
N ALA A 260 -3.33 -16.10 -3.01
CA ALA A 260 -2.25 -15.16 -3.29
C ALA A 260 -0.93 -15.64 -2.67
N LEU A 261 -0.95 -16.08 -1.41
CA LEU A 261 0.24 -16.64 -0.75
C LEU A 261 0.77 -17.85 -1.52
N GLU A 262 -0.06 -18.85 -1.80
CA GLU A 262 0.38 -20.05 -2.54
C GLU A 262 0.95 -19.71 -3.91
N ALA A 263 0.35 -18.76 -4.64
CA ALA A 263 0.83 -18.36 -5.96
C ALA A 263 2.24 -17.75 -5.93
N PHE A 264 2.58 -16.89 -4.96
CA PHE A 264 3.84 -16.13 -5.01
C PHE A 264 4.86 -16.44 -3.91
N TRP A 265 4.54 -17.29 -2.91
CA TRP A 265 5.38 -17.52 -1.72
C TRP A 265 6.85 -17.85 -2.05
N ASN A 266 7.08 -18.71 -3.04
CA ASN A 266 8.42 -19.20 -3.40
C ASN A 266 8.91 -18.63 -4.74
N GLU A 267 8.30 -17.56 -5.25
CA GLU A 267 8.73 -16.94 -6.50
C GLU A 267 9.99 -16.07 -6.25
N PRO A 268 11.15 -16.34 -6.88
CA PRO A 268 12.41 -15.69 -6.54
C PRO A 268 12.47 -14.20 -6.94
N TRP A 269 11.67 -13.80 -7.92
CA TRP A 269 11.52 -12.42 -8.40
C TRP A 269 10.54 -11.59 -7.54
N PHE A 270 9.85 -12.24 -6.60
CA PHE A 270 8.85 -11.63 -5.74
C PHE A 270 9.40 -11.41 -4.32
N ALA A 271 9.16 -10.21 -3.79
CA ALA A 271 9.76 -9.71 -2.55
C ALA A 271 8.78 -9.55 -1.39
N GLY A 272 7.49 -9.87 -1.58
CA GLY A 272 6.52 -10.01 -0.48
C GLY A 272 5.30 -9.10 -0.58
N TYR A 273 4.62 -8.95 0.55
CA TYR A 273 3.27 -8.41 0.63
C TYR A 273 3.14 -7.35 1.72
N PHE A 274 2.46 -6.26 1.41
CA PHE A 274 1.87 -5.32 2.35
C PHE A 274 0.35 -5.41 2.23
N TRP A 275 -0.22 -6.31 3.03
CA TRP A 275 -1.66 -6.53 3.06
C TRP A 275 -2.43 -5.26 3.47
N TRP A 276 -3.44 -4.91 2.69
CA TRP A 276 -4.38 -3.85 3.00
C TRP A 276 -5.58 -4.44 3.73
N ASP A 277 -5.88 -4.01 4.96
CA ASP A 277 -5.06 -3.18 5.85
C ASP A 277 -5.27 -3.59 7.32
N TRP A 278 -4.54 -2.93 8.22
CA TRP A 278 -4.67 -3.10 9.67
C TRP A 278 -4.95 -1.75 10.32
N SER A 279 -6.15 -1.63 10.89
CA SER A 279 -6.68 -0.36 11.39
C SER A 279 -5.86 0.15 12.57
N THR A 280 -5.62 1.46 12.66
CA THR A 280 -4.97 2.06 13.84
C THR A 280 -5.80 1.87 15.10
N LYS A 281 -7.13 1.96 14.97
CA LYS A 281 -8.09 1.59 16.01
C LYS A 281 -8.83 0.34 15.57
N LEU A 282 -8.43 -0.81 16.08
CA LEU A 282 -9.13 -2.06 15.85
C LEU A 282 -10.54 -2.03 16.45
N TYR A 283 -11.46 -2.73 15.78
CA TYR A 283 -12.75 -3.11 16.36
C TYR A 283 -12.57 -4.11 17.52
N ALA A 284 -13.61 -4.31 18.33
CA ALA A 284 -13.57 -5.32 19.38
C ALA A 284 -13.62 -6.73 18.76
N LEU A 285 -12.95 -7.71 19.37
CA LEU A 285 -12.79 -9.05 18.78
C LEU A 285 -14.14 -9.73 18.49
N GLU A 286 -15.14 -9.51 19.33
CA GLU A 286 -16.51 -9.98 19.15
C GLU A 286 -17.21 -9.42 17.91
N GLU A 287 -16.77 -8.25 17.40
CA GLU A 287 -17.31 -7.60 16.20
C GLU A 287 -16.70 -8.14 14.91
N ALA A 288 -15.61 -8.94 14.98
CA ALA A 288 -14.94 -9.49 13.80
C ALA A 288 -15.90 -10.27 12.87
N SER A 289 -16.89 -10.95 13.47
CA SER A 289 -17.90 -11.75 12.75
C SER A 289 -18.93 -10.95 11.95
N ILE A 290 -18.97 -9.63 12.14
CA ILE A 290 -19.87 -8.71 11.42
C ILE A 290 -19.09 -7.62 10.67
N ASP A 291 -17.78 -7.50 10.92
CA ASP A 291 -16.93 -6.57 10.19
C ASP A 291 -16.75 -7.04 8.74
N ARG A 292 -17.03 -6.13 7.81
CA ARG A 292 -16.98 -6.36 6.35
C ARG A 292 -15.87 -5.55 5.69
N GLY A 293 -14.92 -5.06 6.49
CA GLY A 293 -13.77 -4.31 6.04
C GLY A 293 -12.66 -5.20 5.48
N PHE A 294 -11.54 -4.56 5.15
CA PHE A 294 -10.31 -5.22 4.73
C PHE A 294 -9.54 -5.85 5.89
N ASP A 295 -9.69 -5.29 7.08
CA ASP A 295 -9.04 -5.77 8.30
C ASP A 295 -9.29 -7.25 8.53
N ILE A 296 -8.28 -7.95 9.01
CA ILE A 296 -8.31 -9.41 9.21
C ILE A 296 -8.32 -9.79 10.69
N TYR A 297 -8.20 -8.83 11.62
CA TYR A 297 -8.11 -9.10 13.05
C TYR A 297 -9.28 -9.96 13.54
N GLY A 298 -9.00 -11.11 14.12
CA GLY A 298 -10.00 -12.06 14.62
C GLY A 298 -10.70 -12.90 13.54
N LYS A 299 -10.33 -12.77 12.26
CA LYS A 299 -10.94 -13.49 11.13
C LYS A 299 -10.07 -14.65 10.64
N LYS A 300 -10.65 -15.54 9.84
CA LYS A 300 -9.92 -16.67 9.22
C LYS A 300 -8.67 -16.26 8.43
N ALA A 301 -8.68 -15.11 7.75
CA ALA A 301 -7.53 -14.61 6.99
C ALA A 301 -6.30 -14.31 7.87
N GLU A 302 -6.49 -13.89 9.13
CA GLU A 302 -5.39 -13.73 10.09
C GLU A 302 -4.71 -15.08 10.39
N GLN A 303 -5.49 -16.15 10.53
CA GLN A 303 -4.93 -17.48 10.77
C GLN A 303 -4.12 -17.97 9.56
N VAL A 304 -4.62 -17.71 8.34
CA VAL A 304 -3.87 -18.00 7.11
C VAL A 304 -2.51 -17.29 7.12
N LEU A 305 -2.45 -16.00 7.47
CA LEU A 305 -1.16 -15.29 7.57
C LEU A 305 -0.25 -15.90 8.64
N LYS A 306 -0.78 -16.15 9.84
CA LYS A 306 -0.02 -16.76 10.95
C LYS A 306 0.54 -18.12 10.61
N GLU A 307 -0.14 -18.89 9.76
CA GLU A 307 0.33 -20.20 9.28
C GLU A 307 1.44 -20.06 8.24
N TYR A 308 1.27 -19.20 7.23
CA TYR A 308 2.28 -19.01 6.17
C TYR A 308 3.54 -18.34 6.70
N TYR A 309 3.44 -17.33 7.54
CA TYR A 309 4.60 -16.58 8.05
C TYR A 309 5.48 -17.38 9.00
N LYS A 310 5.04 -18.57 9.45
CA LYS A 310 5.89 -19.53 10.17
C LYS A 310 6.67 -20.46 9.23
N GLN A 311 6.30 -20.53 7.95
CA GLN A 311 6.94 -21.41 6.99
C GLN A 311 8.24 -20.80 6.48
N PRO A 312 9.30 -21.60 6.28
CA PRO A 312 10.49 -21.12 5.59
C PRO A 312 10.16 -20.80 4.13
N ILE A 313 10.77 -19.75 3.59
CA ILE A 313 10.78 -19.53 2.15
C ILE A 313 11.85 -20.45 1.56
N THR A 314 11.46 -21.30 0.61
CA THR A 314 12.40 -22.17 -0.11
C THR A 314 12.80 -21.44 -1.39
N LYS A 315 13.83 -20.57 -1.31
CA LYS A 315 14.40 -19.84 -2.46
C LYS A 315 15.59 -20.59 -3.05
#